data_AF-A0A183V960-F1
#
_entry.id   AF-A0A183V960-F1
#
_cell.length_a   1.000
_cell.length_b   1.000
_cell.length_c   1.000
_cell.angle_alpha   90.00
_cell.angle_beta   90.00
_cell.angle_gamma   90.00
#
_symmetry.space_group_name_H-M   'P 1'
#
loop_
_entity.id
_entity.type
_entity.pdbx_description
1 polymer ?
#
loop_
_entity_poly.entity_id
_entity_poly.type
_entity_poly.pdbx_seq_one_letter_code
_entity_poly.pdbx_strand_id
1 'polypeptide(L)'
;MRLDCVQRRFSRLFARYARYLVFFPWPFIILPLIVTVTLGSGFVRHTEAFIKDELDLYTPINALARHELQQLDTLFRINDSDPFYASRRYDIKRAGYIIVTGVVENEDILNPLALQAAGQLWNVIQYLPVEDSNDHRLTYPSICVKFPIPIEFAGALHAILPSNGSKPEQICVSNPLVEMFKFALVSERSQLNSSIDEVLLAQISEAISSDPEAIVHLLGGVTFDSDRRINGAKAIMLPYALRHCSESEDWIAEKWELSLADFLLKYQSPYIRVSWWTYETLASESAKDREQLKKMLLPCFVVVSLYTIACCCVASWVRSRPWLAIGGVLSAAMAIISAVGLLLLCGYKMTSVAYSMPFIIFCKVFFSCIISKRKRCGA
;
A
#
# COMPACT_ATOMS: atom_id res chain seq x y z
N MET A 1 -52.31 7.82 26.79
CA MET A 1 -53.17 6.66 27.12
C MET A 1 -52.82 5.36 26.37
N ARG A 2 -52.71 5.33 25.02
CA ARG A 2 -52.43 4.06 24.29
C ARG A 2 -50.99 3.52 24.47
N LEU A 3 -50.01 4.42 24.62
CA LEU A 3 -48.61 4.08 24.90
C LEU A 3 -48.40 3.60 26.35
N ASP A 4 -49.19 4.11 27.30
CA ASP A 4 -49.08 3.76 28.72
C ASP A 4 -49.46 2.30 28.99
N CYS A 5 -50.48 1.78 28.29
CA CYS A 5 -50.88 0.37 28.38
C CYS A 5 -49.79 -0.57 27.85
N VAL A 6 -49.14 -0.18 26.75
CA VAL A 6 -48.04 -0.93 26.13
C VAL A 6 -46.81 -0.92 27.03
N GLN A 7 -46.43 0.25 27.55
CA GLN A 7 -45.35 0.39 28.52
C GLN A 7 -45.58 -0.46 29.78
N ARG A 8 -46.82 -0.49 30.30
CA ARG A 8 -47.17 -1.28 31.48
C ARG A 8 -47.14 -2.78 31.21
N ARG A 9 -47.34 -3.23 29.97
CA ARG A 9 -47.20 -4.64 29.56
C ARG A 9 -45.73 -5.03 29.43
N PHE A 10 -44.91 -4.18 28.80
CA PHE A 10 -43.46 -4.39 28.71
C PHE A 10 -42.78 -4.36 30.08
N SER A 11 -43.13 -3.40 30.94
CA SER A 11 -42.58 -3.33 32.30
C SER A 11 -42.87 -4.60 33.10
N ARG A 12 -44.09 -5.14 33.02
CA ARG A 12 -44.43 -6.43 33.67
C ARG A 12 -43.67 -7.61 33.07
N LEU A 13 -43.46 -7.62 31.75
CA LEU A 13 -42.68 -8.66 31.08
C LEU A 13 -41.21 -8.62 31.51
N PHE A 14 -40.58 -7.45 31.47
CA PHE A 14 -39.19 -7.26 31.92
C PHE A 14 -39.02 -7.54 33.41
N ALA A 15 -40.00 -7.19 34.25
CA ALA A 15 -39.96 -7.51 35.68
C ALA A 15 -40.00 -9.02 35.95
N ARG A 16 -40.84 -9.77 35.22
CA ARG A 16 -40.86 -11.25 35.30
C ARG A 16 -39.55 -11.86 34.80
N TYR A 17 -39.05 -11.37 33.66
CA TYR A 17 -37.78 -11.81 33.10
C TYR A 17 -36.61 -11.55 34.06
N ALA A 18 -36.53 -10.35 34.65
CA ALA A 18 -35.50 -10.00 35.64
C ALA A 18 -35.57 -10.89 36.88
N ARG A 19 -36.77 -11.21 37.37
CA ARG A 19 -36.94 -12.13 38.49
C ARG A 19 -36.40 -13.53 38.14
N TYR A 20 -36.71 -14.04 36.95
CA TYR A 20 -36.19 -15.32 36.46
C TYR A 20 -34.65 -15.32 36.36
N LEU A 21 -34.05 -14.25 35.83
CA LEU A 21 -32.60 -14.08 35.75
C LEU A 21 -31.91 -14.15 37.12
N VAL A 22 -32.49 -13.52 38.15
CA VAL A 22 -31.92 -13.50 39.50
C VAL A 22 -32.02 -14.88 40.17
N PHE A 23 -33.09 -15.63 39.94
CA PHE A 23 -33.24 -16.99 40.50
C PHE A 23 -32.32 -18.02 39.85
N PHE A 24 -32.00 -17.88 38.56
CA PHE A 24 -31.16 -18.84 37.84
C PHE A 24 -30.08 -18.15 36.99
N PRO A 25 -28.99 -17.65 37.60
CA PRO A 25 -28.00 -16.81 36.92
C PRO A 25 -27.01 -17.57 36.02
N TRP A 26 -26.64 -18.80 36.39
CA TRP A 26 -25.59 -19.58 35.73
C TRP A 26 -25.78 -19.82 34.22
N PRO A 27 -26.94 -20.27 33.70
CA PRO A 27 -27.08 -20.48 32.27
C PRO A 27 -26.99 -19.19 31.47
N PHE A 28 -27.39 -18.05 32.04
CA PHE A 28 -27.35 -16.76 31.35
C PHE A 28 -25.93 -16.18 31.27
N ILE A 29 -24.98 -16.73 32.03
CA ILE A 29 -23.55 -16.40 31.92
C ILE A 29 -22.86 -17.39 30.98
N ILE A 30 -23.13 -18.68 31.15
CA ILE A 30 -22.47 -19.76 30.39
C ILE A 30 -22.91 -19.72 28.91
N LEU A 31 -24.20 -19.52 28.63
CA LEU A 31 -24.72 -19.56 27.27
C LEU A 31 -24.13 -18.46 26.37
N PRO A 32 -24.08 -17.17 26.77
CA PRO A 32 -23.39 -16.15 25.98
C PRO A 32 -21.91 -16.45 25.79
N LEU A 33 -21.24 -17.02 26.79
CA LEU A 33 -19.83 -17.37 26.68
C LEU A 33 -19.61 -18.45 25.61
N ILE A 34 -20.41 -19.53 25.63
CA ILE A 34 -20.37 -20.58 24.59
C ILE A 34 -20.70 -19.99 23.22
N VAL A 35 -21.74 -19.16 23.12
CA VAL A 35 -22.12 -18.50 21.86
C VAL A 35 -20.98 -17.62 21.33
N THR A 36 -20.29 -16.88 22.19
CA THR A 36 -19.16 -16.03 21.77
C THR A 36 -17.96 -16.84 21.31
N VAL A 37 -17.68 -18.00 21.93
CA VAL A 37 -16.60 -18.88 21.50
C VAL A 37 -16.94 -19.55 20.16
N THR A 38 -18.16 -20.06 20.01
CA THR A 38 -18.61 -20.70 18.77
C THR A 38 -18.62 -19.71 17.60
N LEU A 39 -19.17 -18.52 17.77
CA LEU A 39 -19.16 -17.49 16.72
C LEU A 39 -17.76 -16.89 16.52
N GLY A 40 -16.96 -16.78 17.59
CA GLY A 40 -15.57 -16.34 17.55
C GLY A 40 -14.65 -17.29 16.77
N SER A 41 -15.03 -18.55 16.54
CA SER A 41 -14.28 -19.46 15.67
C SER A 41 -14.10 -18.92 14.24
N GLY A 42 -14.97 -17.99 13.79
CA GLY A 42 -14.86 -17.32 12.50
C GLY A 42 -13.55 -16.57 12.29
N PHE A 43 -12.85 -16.16 13.35
CA PHE A 43 -11.54 -15.51 13.25
C PHE A 43 -10.46 -16.41 12.63
N VAL A 44 -10.63 -17.74 12.62
CA VAL A 44 -9.71 -18.66 11.95
C VAL A 44 -9.67 -18.39 10.44
N ARG A 45 -10.78 -17.96 9.83
CA ARG A 45 -10.89 -17.63 8.41
C ARG A 45 -10.43 -16.21 8.06
N HIS A 46 -9.89 -15.46 9.04
CA HIS A 46 -9.51 -14.07 8.85
C HIS A 46 -8.45 -13.88 7.74
N THR A 47 -7.48 -14.80 7.63
CA THR A 47 -6.42 -14.73 6.62
C THR A 47 -6.94 -14.85 5.20
N GLU A 48 -7.93 -15.71 4.97
CA GLU A 48 -8.56 -15.91 3.66
C GLU A 48 -9.57 -14.81 3.30
N ALA A 49 -10.20 -14.21 4.31
CA ALA A 49 -11.23 -13.18 4.12
C ALA A 49 -10.66 -11.76 3.94
N PHE A 50 -9.35 -11.56 4.07
CA PHE A 50 -8.75 -10.22 4.02
C PHE A 50 -8.56 -9.74 2.57
N ILE A 51 -9.09 -8.57 2.24
CA ILE A 51 -8.87 -7.93 0.93
C ILE A 51 -7.60 -7.10 1.01
N LYS A 52 -6.60 -7.46 0.19
CA LYS A 52 -5.37 -6.69 0.00
C LYS A 52 -5.53 -5.62 -1.10
N ASP A 53 -6.21 -5.95 -2.19
CA ASP A 53 -6.33 -5.07 -3.36
C ASP A 53 -7.30 -3.90 -3.13
N GLU A 54 -6.79 -2.69 -3.37
CA GLU A 54 -7.53 -1.46 -3.17
C GLU A 54 -8.66 -1.26 -4.19
N LEU A 55 -8.42 -1.63 -5.46
CA LEU A 55 -9.41 -1.49 -6.51
C LEU A 55 -10.68 -2.29 -6.18
N ASP A 56 -10.51 -3.47 -5.59
CA ASP A 56 -11.59 -4.35 -5.15
C ASP A 56 -12.42 -3.75 -4.01
N LEU A 57 -11.80 -2.90 -3.18
CA LEU A 57 -12.43 -2.25 -2.04
C LEU A 57 -13.30 -1.06 -2.44
N TYR A 58 -12.85 -0.24 -3.40
CA TYR A 58 -13.53 1.01 -3.76
C TYR A 58 -14.44 0.93 -4.97
N THR A 59 -14.36 -0.14 -5.77
CA THR A 59 -15.25 -0.32 -6.92
C THR A 59 -16.44 -1.22 -6.58
N PRO A 60 -17.65 -0.95 -7.10
CA PRO A 60 -18.81 -1.78 -6.83
C PRO A 60 -18.68 -3.14 -7.53
N ILE A 61 -19.27 -4.19 -6.93
CA ILE A 61 -19.13 -5.58 -7.41
C ILE A 61 -19.61 -5.75 -8.87
N ASN A 62 -20.71 -5.07 -9.21
CA ASN A 62 -21.34 -5.12 -10.54
C ASN A 62 -21.08 -3.84 -11.35
N ALA A 63 -19.89 -3.25 -11.23
CA ALA A 63 -19.53 -2.06 -12.01
C ALA A 63 -19.38 -2.40 -13.50
N LEU A 64 -19.89 -1.53 -14.38
CA LEU A 64 -19.62 -1.63 -15.82
C LEU A 64 -18.11 -1.64 -16.10
N ALA A 65 -17.35 -0.79 -15.42
CA ALA A 65 -15.90 -0.73 -15.52
C ALA A 65 -15.20 -2.06 -15.18
N ARG A 66 -15.76 -2.88 -14.28
CA ARG A 66 -15.19 -4.21 -13.97
C ARG A 66 -15.39 -5.17 -15.14
N HIS A 67 -16.54 -5.13 -15.79
CA HIS A 67 -16.80 -5.95 -16.98
C HIS A 67 -15.93 -5.54 -18.15
N GLU A 68 -15.77 -4.24 -18.40
CA GLU A 68 -14.89 -3.71 -19.45
C GLU A 68 -13.42 -4.07 -19.17
N LEU A 69 -12.97 -3.98 -17.91
CA LEU A 69 -11.62 -4.36 -17.52
C LEU A 69 -11.37 -5.87 -17.62
N GLN A 70 -12.38 -6.71 -17.33
CA GLN A 70 -12.32 -8.15 -17.61
C GLN A 70 -12.23 -8.45 -19.11
N GLN A 71 -12.97 -7.72 -19.95
CA GLN A 71 -12.85 -7.84 -21.40
C GLN A 71 -11.46 -7.43 -21.88
N LEU A 72 -10.90 -6.36 -21.32
CA LEU A 72 -9.55 -5.91 -21.63
C LEU A 72 -8.50 -6.95 -21.22
N ASP A 73 -8.63 -7.57 -20.04
CA ASP A 73 -7.73 -8.63 -19.56
C ASP A 73 -7.81 -9.93 -20.39
N THR A 74 -9.01 -10.28 -20.86
CA THR A 74 -9.19 -11.46 -21.73
C THR A 74 -8.67 -11.24 -23.15
N LEU A 75 -8.89 -10.06 -23.74
CA LEU A 75 -8.51 -9.75 -25.13
C LEU A 75 -7.05 -9.30 -25.26
N PHE A 76 -6.58 -8.49 -24.32
CA PHE A 76 -5.24 -7.89 -24.31
C PHE A 76 -4.40 -8.43 -23.16
N ARG A 77 -4.54 -9.72 -22.87
CA ARG A 77 -3.78 -10.40 -21.81
C ARG A 77 -2.30 -10.07 -21.90
N ILE A 78 -1.74 -9.59 -20.80
CA ILE A 78 -0.34 -9.24 -20.69
C ILE A 78 0.44 -10.54 -20.52
N ASN A 79 1.31 -10.83 -21.49
CA ASN A 79 2.26 -11.93 -21.44
C ASN A 79 3.66 -11.34 -21.50
N ASP A 80 4.38 -11.41 -20.38
CA ASP A 80 5.74 -10.89 -20.26
C ASP A 80 6.78 -11.67 -21.09
N SER A 81 6.36 -12.76 -21.72
CA SER A 81 7.16 -13.56 -22.67
C SER A 81 7.04 -13.08 -24.11
N ASP A 82 5.98 -12.31 -24.42
CA ASP A 82 5.74 -11.80 -25.76
C ASP A 82 6.46 -10.45 -25.95
N PRO A 83 6.88 -10.14 -27.19
CA PRO A 83 7.52 -8.87 -27.53
C PRO A 83 6.64 -7.69 -27.10
N PHE A 84 7.02 -7.06 -25.98
CA PHE A 84 6.28 -6.05 -25.25
C PHE A 84 6.20 -4.72 -26.02
N TYR A 85 5.01 -4.32 -26.45
CA TYR A 85 4.72 -2.93 -26.80
C TYR A 85 4.28 -2.20 -25.53
N ALA A 86 5.01 -1.17 -25.10
CA ALA A 86 4.68 -0.37 -23.92
C ALA A 86 3.24 0.19 -23.96
N SER A 87 2.69 0.40 -25.16
CA SER A 87 1.31 0.85 -25.38
C SER A 87 0.23 -0.21 -25.11
N ARG A 88 0.59 -1.50 -24.98
CA ARG A 88 -0.36 -2.60 -24.72
C ARG A 88 -0.58 -2.85 -23.22
N ARG A 89 0.28 -2.29 -22.34
CA ARG A 89 0.12 -2.39 -20.89
C ARG A 89 -0.93 -1.38 -20.41
N TYR A 90 -2.12 -1.86 -20.11
CA TYR A 90 -3.23 -1.02 -19.63
C TYR A 90 -3.32 -0.94 -18.10
N ASP A 91 -2.68 -1.87 -17.39
CA ASP A 91 -2.68 -1.92 -15.93
C ASP A 91 -1.43 -1.28 -15.34
N ILE A 92 -1.57 -0.79 -14.11
CA ILE A 92 -0.48 -0.22 -13.31
C ILE A 92 0.15 -1.28 -12.38
N LYS A 93 -0.19 -2.56 -12.56
CA LYS A 93 0.27 -3.63 -11.68
C LYS A 93 1.78 -3.78 -11.80
N ARG A 94 2.46 -3.80 -10.66
CA ARG A 94 3.94 -3.83 -10.54
C ARG A 94 4.69 -2.77 -11.37
N ALA A 95 4.04 -1.63 -11.60
CA ALA A 95 4.69 -0.43 -12.08
C ALA A 95 5.00 0.48 -10.90
N GLY A 96 6.07 1.27 -11.04
CA GLY A 96 6.37 2.28 -10.04
C GLY A 96 7.22 3.42 -10.60
N TYR A 97 7.25 4.49 -9.83
CA TYR A 97 7.90 5.74 -10.18
C TYR A 97 8.77 6.18 -9.01
N ILE A 98 10.04 6.45 -9.30
CA ILE A 98 10.95 7.09 -8.34
C ILE A 98 11.10 8.53 -8.79
N ILE A 99 10.74 9.46 -7.92
CA ILE A 99 10.75 10.89 -8.17
C ILE A 99 11.97 11.47 -7.46
N VAL A 100 12.86 12.08 -8.23
CA VAL A 100 14.07 12.73 -7.75
C VAL A 100 13.87 14.24 -7.85
N THR A 101 13.98 14.94 -6.73
CA THR A 101 13.85 16.41 -6.64
C THR A 101 15.10 17.03 -6.03
N GLY A 102 15.27 18.35 -6.22
CA GLY A 102 16.31 19.11 -5.51
C GLY A 102 16.12 19.05 -4.00
N VAL A 103 17.20 19.26 -3.25
CA VAL A 103 17.14 19.38 -1.78
C VAL A 103 16.48 20.70 -1.40
N VAL A 104 16.78 21.77 -2.15
CA VAL A 104 16.14 23.07 -2.01
C VAL A 104 14.88 23.10 -2.87
N GLU A 105 13.80 23.67 -2.34
CA GLU A 105 12.55 23.81 -3.10
C GLU A 105 12.74 24.71 -4.32
N ASN A 106 12.25 24.27 -5.49
CA ASN A 106 12.37 24.93 -6.78
C ASN A 106 13.80 25.04 -7.36
N GLU A 107 14.76 24.26 -6.84
CA GLU A 107 16.06 24.11 -7.48
C GLU A 107 15.95 23.31 -8.79
N ASP A 108 16.69 23.73 -9.81
CA ASP A 108 16.76 23.01 -11.07
C ASP A 108 17.53 21.71 -10.91
N ILE A 109 16.87 20.59 -11.22
CA ILE A 109 17.43 19.24 -11.08
C ILE A 109 18.38 18.87 -12.22
N LEU A 110 18.41 19.67 -13.28
CA LEU A 110 19.26 19.46 -14.47
C LEU A 110 20.74 19.82 -14.22
N ASN A 111 21.10 20.16 -12.98
CA ASN A 111 22.49 20.36 -12.58
C ASN A 111 23.31 19.06 -12.74
N PRO A 112 24.56 19.13 -13.22
CA PRO A 112 25.38 17.94 -13.48
C PRO A 112 25.60 17.09 -12.22
N LEU A 113 25.72 17.72 -11.05
CA LEU A 113 25.85 17.02 -9.76
C LEU A 113 24.58 16.24 -9.38
N ALA A 114 23.41 16.83 -9.59
CA ALA A 114 22.13 16.19 -9.30
C ALA A 114 21.85 15.04 -10.29
N LEU A 115 22.17 15.24 -11.57
CA LEU A 115 22.09 14.20 -12.60
C LEU A 115 23.04 13.04 -12.32
N GLN A 116 24.28 13.33 -11.92
CA GLN A 116 25.24 12.30 -11.52
C GLN A 116 24.73 11.50 -10.30
N ALA A 117 24.18 12.18 -9.29
CA ALA A 117 23.59 11.53 -8.12
C ALA A 117 22.37 10.66 -8.49
N ALA A 118 21.50 11.15 -9.38
CA ALA A 118 20.36 10.38 -9.89
C ALA A 118 20.81 9.14 -10.68
N GLY A 119 21.86 9.25 -11.49
CA GLY A 119 22.47 8.13 -12.22
C GLY A 119 23.11 7.10 -11.29
N GLN A 120 23.80 7.53 -10.23
CA GLN A 120 24.33 6.65 -9.20
C GLN A 120 23.22 5.90 -8.47
N LEU A 121 22.16 6.61 -8.06
CA LEU A 121 20.98 6.01 -7.43
C LEU A 121 20.36 4.93 -8.32
N TRP A 122 20.16 5.23 -9.61
CA TRP A 122 19.62 4.27 -10.57
C TRP A 122 20.49 3.02 -10.70
N ASN A 123 21.82 3.17 -10.75
CA ASN A 123 22.73 2.02 -10.82
C ASN A 123 22.63 1.14 -9.57
N VAL A 124 22.53 1.73 -8.37
CA VAL A 124 22.37 0.96 -7.13
C VAL A 124 21.06 0.19 -7.13
N ILE A 125 19.97 0.81 -7.59
CA ILE A 125 18.64 0.17 -7.69
C ILE A 125 18.67 -1.05 -8.63
N GLN A 126 19.40 -0.96 -9.75
CA GLN A 126 19.50 -2.08 -10.70
C GLN A 126 20.15 -3.33 -10.08
N TYR A 127 21.11 -3.14 -9.16
CA TYR A 127 21.82 -4.23 -8.50
C TYR A 127 21.27 -4.59 -7.12
N LEU A 128 20.09 -4.04 -6.74
CA LEU A 128 19.44 -4.39 -5.48
C LEU A 128 19.07 -5.89 -5.48
N PRO A 129 19.65 -6.70 -4.57
CA PRO A 129 19.43 -8.15 -4.57
C PRO A 129 18.14 -8.51 -3.84
N VAL A 130 17.40 -9.45 -4.41
CA VAL A 130 16.22 -10.07 -3.79
C VAL A 130 16.38 -11.58 -3.83
N GLU A 131 16.11 -12.23 -2.70
CA GLU A 131 16.17 -13.69 -2.59
C GLU A 131 14.85 -14.32 -3.03
N ASP A 132 14.92 -15.28 -3.94
CA ASP A 132 13.80 -16.12 -4.35
C ASP A 132 13.51 -17.24 -3.30
N SER A 133 12.41 -17.97 -3.47
CA SER A 133 12.07 -19.15 -2.66
C SER A 133 13.14 -20.25 -2.72
N ASN A 134 13.98 -20.27 -3.75
CA ASN A 134 15.10 -21.19 -3.93
C ASN A 134 16.45 -20.60 -3.45
N ASP A 135 16.43 -19.50 -2.68
CA ASP A 135 17.61 -18.80 -2.17
C ASP A 135 18.54 -18.24 -3.28
N HIS A 136 18.02 -18.14 -4.50
CA HIS A 136 18.72 -17.48 -5.59
C HIS A 136 18.61 -15.95 -5.45
N ARG A 137 19.75 -15.27 -5.59
CA ARG A 137 19.81 -13.81 -5.61
C ARG A 137 19.46 -13.29 -7.00
N LEU A 138 18.26 -12.73 -7.11
CA LEU A 138 17.74 -12.05 -8.29
C LEU A 138 18.01 -10.56 -8.20
N THR A 139 18.23 -9.93 -9.35
CA THR A 139 18.43 -8.48 -9.49
C THR A 139 17.40 -7.91 -10.44
N TYR A 140 17.22 -6.59 -10.44
CA TYR A 140 16.21 -5.92 -11.27
C TYR A 140 16.26 -6.32 -12.76
N PRO A 141 17.44 -6.43 -13.43
CA PRO A 141 17.53 -6.87 -14.82
C PRO A 141 16.94 -8.25 -15.14
N SER A 142 16.79 -9.11 -14.14
CA SER A 142 16.20 -10.45 -14.31
C SER A 142 14.67 -10.45 -14.20
N ILE A 143 14.09 -9.48 -13.48
CA ILE A 143 12.66 -9.41 -13.15
C ILE A 143 11.91 -8.28 -13.86
N CYS A 144 12.64 -7.34 -14.47
CA CYS A 144 12.07 -6.22 -15.21
C CYS A 144 11.37 -6.67 -16.49
N VAL A 145 10.47 -5.83 -16.99
CA VAL A 145 9.90 -5.97 -18.32
C VAL A 145 10.96 -5.65 -19.37
N LYS A 146 11.05 -6.51 -20.40
CA LYS A 146 12.09 -6.44 -21.44
C LYS A 146 11.51 -5.95 -22.76
N PHE A 147 12.25 -5.11 -23.47
CA PHE A 147 11.86 -4.71 -24.82
C PHE A 147 12.35 -5.74 -25.84
N PRO A 148 11.49 -6.21 -26.75
CA PRO A 148 11.92 -7.02 -27.88
C PRO A 148 12.72 -6.15 -28.86
N ILE A 149 14.03 -6.26 -28.84
CA ILE A 149 14.83 -5.68 -29.91
C ILE A 149 14.64 -6.59 -31.13
N PRO A 150 14.17 -6.08 -32.28
CA PRO A 150 14.11 -6.89 -33.50
C PRO A 150 15.50 -7.43 -33.81
N ILE A 151 15.59 -8.70 -34.20
CA ILE A 151 16.87 -9.41 -34.41
C ILE A 151 17.76 -8.64 -35.41
N GLU A 152 17.16 -7.91 -36.35
CA GLU A 152 17.85 -7.04 -37.32
C GLU A 152 18.60 -5.87 -36.67
N PHE A 153 18.08 -5.31 -35.57
CA PHE A 153 18.68 -4.20 -34.83
C PHE A 153 19.63 -4.66 -33.71
N ALA A 154 19.48 -5.89 -33.23
CA ALA A 154 20.33 -6.45 -32.18
C ALA A 154 21.82 -6.49 -32.60
N GLY A 155 22.10 -6.80 -33.87
CA GLY A 155 23.46 -6.82 -34.42
C GLY A 155 24.14 -5.45 -34.46
N ALA A 156 23.39 -4.38 -34.76
CA ALA A 156 23.89 -3.01 -34.73
C ALA A 156 24.09 -2.50 -33.29
N LEU A 157 23.20 -2.89 -32.38
CA LEU A 157 23.24 -2.49 -30.98
C LEU A 157 24.43 -3.12 -30.22
N HIS A 158 24.82 -4.35 -30.59
CA HIS A 158 26.01 -5.02 -30.07
C HIS A 158 27.34 -4.33 -30.41
N ALA A 159 27.37 -3.50 -31.46
CA ALA A 159 28.55 -2.73 -31.82
C ALA A 159 28.68 -1.40 -31.02
N ILE A 160 27.58 -0.93 -30.41
CA ILE A 160 27.48 0.38 -29.77
C ILE A 160 27.47 0.26 -28.23
N LEU A 161 26.87 -0.80 -27.67
CA LEU A 161 26.84 -1.02 -26.23
C LEU A 161 28.15 -1.70 -25.76
N PRO A 162 28.85 -1.15 -24.75
CA PRO A 162 30.11 -1.70 -24.30
C PRO A 162 29.91 -3.13 -23.79
N SER A 163 30.51 -4.09 -24.50
CA SER A 163 30.52 -5.50 -24.17
C SER A 163 31.34 -5.74 -22.90
N ASN A 164 30.71 -5.60 -21.75
CA ASN A 164 31.14 -6.28 -20.53
C ASN A 164 29.91 -6.82 -19.81
N GLY A 165 29.37 -7.92 -20.35
CA GLY A 165 28.61 -8.89 -19.57
C GLY A 165 27.09 -8.90 -19.70
N SER A 166 26.45 -8.00 -20.43
CA SER A 166 24.99 -8.08 -20.66
C SER A 166 24.67 -8.80 -21.97
N LYS A 167 23.92 -9.90 -21.88
CA LYS A 167 23.29 -10.51 -23.07
C LYS A 167 22.21 -9.54 -23.59
N PRO A 168 21.94 -9.47 -24.91
CA PRO A 168 20.98 -8.51 -25.49
C PRO A 168 19.55 -8.68 -24.93
N GLU A 169 19.26 -9.87 -24.42
CA GLU A 169 18.04 -10.27 -23.72
C GLU A 169 17.93 -9.82 -22.24
N GLN A 170 18.79 -8.89 -21.78
CA GLN A 170 18.75 -8.29 -20.43
C GLN A 170 18.43 -6.79 -20.43
N ILE A 171 18.06 -6.22 -21.58
CA ILE A 171 17.73 -4.80 -21.66
C ILE A 171 16.29 -4.61 -21.14
N CYS A 172 16.19 -4.10 -19.91
CA CYS A 172 14.93 -3.65 -19.35
C CYS A 172 14.36 -2.48 -20.15
N VAL A 173 13.07 -2.19 -19.98
CA VAL A 173 12.55 -0.84 -20.19
C VAL A 173 13.29 0.10 -19.24
N SER A 174 14.44 0.59 -19.68
CA SER A 174 15.23 1.57 -18.96
C SER A 174 14.62 2.93 -19.20
N ASN A 175 14.75 3.81 -18.21
CA ASN A 175 14.42 5.21 -18.42
C ASN A 175 15.33 5.77 -19.54
N PRO A 176 14.76 6.20 -20.69
CA PRO A 176 15.53 6.79 -21.79
C PRO A 176 16.42 7.94 -21.34
N LEU A 177 15.98 8.75 -20.37
CA LEU A 177 16.79 9.82 -19.80
C LEU A 177 18.03 9.29 -19.09
N VAL A 178 17.92 8.21 -18.30
CA VAL A 178 19.08 7.71 -17.55
C VAL A 178 20.11 7.10 -18.48
N GLU A 179 19.68 6.38 -19.53
CA GLU A 179 20.61 5.87 -20.53
C GLU A 179 21.23 7.00 -21.36
N MET A 180 20.45 8.03 -21.71
CA MET A 180 20.96 9.23 -22.38
C MET A 180 21.95 10.00 -21.50
N PHE A 181 21.69 10.15 -20.20
CA PHE A 181 22.63 10.78 -19.26
C PHE A 181 23.86 9.92 -18.99
N LYS A 182 23.73 8.59 -18.91
CA LYS A 182 24.90 7.69 -18.87
C LYS A 182 25.75 7.89 -20.11
N PHE A 183 25.13 7.99 -21.28
CA PHE A 183 25.83 8.25 -22.54
C PHE A 183 26.50 9.64 -22.54
N ALA A 184 25.80 10.69 -22.09
CA ALA A 184 26.35 12.05 -22.00
C ALA A 184 27.52 12.16 -20.99
N LEU A 185 27.39 11.53 -19.82
CA LEU A 185 28.45 11.50 -18.79
C LEU A 185 29.65 10.64 -19.22
N VAL A 186 29.41 9.58 -20.00
CA VAL A 186 30.48 8.79 -20.64
C VAL A 186 31.15 9.58 -21.76
N SER A 187 30.40 10.39 -22.51
CA SER A 187 30.91 11.27 -23.56
C SER A 187 31.81 12.39 -23.00
N GLU A 188 31.45 13.02 -21.87
CA GLU A 188 32.36 13.94 -21.16
C GLU A 188 33.68 13.26 -20.74
N ARG A 189 33.65 11.94 -20.48
CA ARG A 189 34.83 11.15 -20.14
C ARG A 189 35.64 10.69 -21.35
N SER A 190 35.01 10.58 -22.53
CA SER A 190 35.65 10.19 -23.80
C SER A 190 36.25 11.38 -24.56
N GLN A 191 35.92 12.62 -24.18
CA GLN A 191 36.54 13.84 -24.73
C GLN A 191 38.07 13.96 -24.51
N LEU A 192 38.72 12.97 -23.90
CA LEU A 192 40.19 12.89 -23.87
C LEU A 192 40.83 12.26 -25.12
N ASN A 193 40.08 11.72 -26.09
CA ASN A 193 40.65 11.16 -27.33
C ASN A 193 39.83 11.55 -28.58
N SER A 194 40.15 12.72 -29.11
CA SER A 194 39.46 13.39 -30.21
C SER A 194 39.79 12.80 -31.60
N SER A 195 38.74 12.51 -32.38
CA SER A 195 38.65 12.78 -33.85
C SER A 195 37.47 12.05 -34.51
N ILE A 196 36.94 10.98 -33.92
CA ILE A 196 35.82 10.19 -34.49
C ILE A 196 34.46 10.62 -33.89
N ASP A 197 34.48 11.36 -32.79
CA ASP A 197 33.30 11.63 -31.97
C ASP A 197 32.36 12.73 -32.48
N GLU A 198 32.79 13.70 -33.30
CA GLU A 198 31.92 14.82 -33.69
C GLU A 198 30.78 14.43 -34.65
N VAL A 199 31.04 13.53 -35.60
CA VAL A 199 30.02 13.06 -36.55
C VAL A 199 29.05 12.08 -35.87
N LEU A 200 29.57 11.24 -34.97
CA LEU A 200 28.77 10.34 -34.15
C LEU A 200 27.91 11.12 -33.14
N LEU A 201 28.46 12.17 -32.53
CA LEU A 201 27.73 13.08 -31.63
C LEU A 201 26.66 13.87 -32.37
N ALA A 202 26.91 14.29 -33.62
CA ALA A 202 25.89 14.94 -34.44
C ALA A 202 24.74 13.98 -34.77
N GLN A 203 25.03 12.74 -35.18
CA GLN A 203 24.01 11.74 -35.48
C GLN A 203 23.24 11.26 -34.24
N ILE A 204 23.90 11.17 -33.09
CA ILE A 204 23.27 10.83 -31.82
C ILE A 204 22.45 12.01 -31.29
N SER A 205 22.95 13.25 -31.41
CA SER A 205 22.17 14.46 -31.13
C SER A 205 20.93 14.56 -32.03
N GLU A 206 21.03 14.12 -33.28
CA GLU A 206 19.93 14.14 -34.24
C GLU A 206 18.90 13.02 -33.94
N ALA A 207 19.35 11.83 -33.55
CA ALA A 207 18.50 10.75 -33.05
C ALA A 207 17.81 11.11 -31.71
N ILE A 208 18.51 11.83 -30.82
CA ILE A 208 17.98 12.38 -29.56
C ILE A 208 16.98 13.52 -29.85
N SER A 209 17.19 14.30 -30.92
CA SER A 209 16.28 15.37 -31.34
C SER A 209 15.04 14.89 -32.09
N SER A 210 14.95 13.58 -32.38
CA SER A 210 13.86 13.03 -33.19
C SER A 210 12.52 12.95 -32.42
N ASP A 211 12.53 13.00 -31.08
CA ASP A 211 11.33 13.16 -30.24
C ASP A 211 11.65 13.91 -28.92
N PRO A 212 11.81 15.25 -28.95
CA PRO A 212 12.00 16.05 -27.73
C PRO A 212 10.83 15.89 -26.74
N GLU A 213 9.66 15.42 -27.21
CA GLU A 213 8.49 15.11 -26.38
C GLU A 213 8.74 13.90 -25.45
N ALA A 214 9.54 12.91 -25.85
CA ALA A 214 9.80 11.71 -25.06
C ALA A 214 10.53 12.00 -23.73
N ILE A 215 11.46 12.96 -23.74
CA ILE A 215 12.23 13.38 -22.55
C ILE A 215 11.35 14.19 -21.60
N VAL A 216 10.43 15.00 -22.12
CA VAL A 216 9.53 15.83 -21.32
C VAL A 216 8.62 14.97 -20.45
N HIS A 217 8.20 13.79 -20.90
CA HIS A 217 7.37 12.86 -20.12
C HIS A 217 8.06 12.35 -18.83
N LEU A 218 9.38 12.47 -18.73
CA LEU A 218 10.16 12.01 -17.60
C LEU A 218 10.63 13.16 -16.70
N LEU A 219 10.36 14.41 -17.08
CA LEU A 219 10.70 15.60 -16.32
C LEU A 219 9.43 16.22 -15.71
N GLY A 220 9.51 16.57 -14.43
CA GLY A 220 8.44 17.26 -13.71
C GLY A 220 8.73 18.75 -13.57
N GLY A 221 7.71 19.58 -13.78
CA GLY A 221 7.81 21.03 -13.59
C GLY A 221 8.81 21.70 -14.52
N VAL A 222 8.78 21.32 -15.80
CA VAL A 222 9.66 21.84 -16.85
C VAL A 222 9.41 23.33 -17.09
N THR A 223 10.48 24.11 -17.20
CA THR A 223 10.43 25.50 -17.64
C THR A 223 10.96 25.61 -19.06
N PHE A 224 10.25 26.37 -19.90
CA PHE A 224 10.62 26.56 -21.30
C PHE A 224 11.22 27.94 -21.52
N ASP A 225 12.25 28.01 -22.35
CA ASP A 225 12.79 29.25 -22.89
C ASP A 225 11.87 29.81 -23.99
N SER A 226 12.10 31.07 -24.37
CA SER A 226 11.46 31.79 -25.48
C SER A 226 11.44 31.00 -26.80
N ASP A 227 12.47 30.18 -27.04
CA ASP A 227 12.59 29.29 -28.20
C ASP A 227 11.87 27.93 -28.05
N ARG A 228 11.02 27.75 -27.02
CA ARG A 228 10.38 26.46 -26.65
C ARG A 228 11.35 25.33 -26.34
N ARG A 229 12.60 25.66 -26.00
CA ARG A 229 13.60 24.69 -25.50
C ARG A 229 13.46 24.51 -23.99
N ILE A 230 13.86 23.35 -23.50
CA ILE A 230 13.88 23.05 -22.06
C ILE A 230 14.99 23.90 -21.42
N ASN A 231 14.63 24.79 -20.51
CA ASN A 231 15.56 25.63 -19.75
C ASN A 231 15.89 25.02 -18.38
N GLY A 232 14.89 24.41 -17.74
CA GLY A 232 14.99 23.89 -16.38
C GLY A 232 13.94 22.81 -16.13
N ALA A 233 14.13 22.04 -15.06
CA ALA A 233 13.16 21.06 -14.58
C ALA A 233 13.27 20.96 -13.06
N LYS A 234 12.16 20.72 -12.37
CA LYS A 234 12.13 20.62 -10.90
C LYS A 234 12.30 19.20 -10.39
N ALA A 235 11.94 18.21 -11.20
CA ALA A 235 11.99 16.82 -10.83
C ALA A 235 12.34 15.92 -12.02
N ILE A 236 12.95 14.78 -11.73
CA ILE A 236 13.17 13.69 -12.69
C ILE A 236 12.36 12.49 -12.20
N MET A 237 11.58 11.90 -13.09
CA MET A 237 10.86 10.66 -12.87
C MET A 237 11.68 9.50 -13.43
N LEU A 238 11.93 8.49 -12.61
CA LEU A 238 12.55 7.23 -12.98
C LEU A 238 11.47 6.14 -12.92
N PRO A 239 10.77 5.86 -14.04
CA PRO A 239 9.83 4.77 -14.10
C PRO A 239 10.56 3.43 -14.09
N TYR A 240 9.96 2.45 -13.44
CA TYR A 240 10.37 1.05 -13.53
C TYR A 240 9.12 0.18 -13.67
N ALA A 241 9.27 -0.97 -14.31
CA ALA A 241 8.18 -1.90 -14.54
C ALA A 241 8.69 -3.33 -14.37
N LEU A 242 8.00 -4.11 -13.53
CA LEU A 242 8.32 -5.49 -13.25
C LEU A 242 7.34 -6.42 -13.97
N ARG A 243 7.78 -7.66 -14.18
CA ARG A 243 6.97 -8.76 -14.70
C ARG A 243 6.03 -9.28 -13.61
N HIS A 244 4.83 -9.67 -14.00
CA HIS A 244 3.80 -10.19 -13.08
C HIS A 244 2.83 -11.18 -13.73
N CYS A 245 3.23 -11.79 -14.85
CA CYS A 245 2.38 -12.73 -15.58
C CYS A 245 2.09 -14.01 -14.78
N SER A 246 3.07 -14.52 -14.02
CA SER A 246 2.93 -15.69 -13.15
C SER A 246 2.88 -15.31 -11.66
N GLU A 247 2.23 -16.15 -10.84
CA GLU A 247 2.11 -15.92 -9.39
C GLU A 247 3.48 -15.85 -8.69
N SER A 248 4.45 -16.65 -9.14
CA SER A 248 5.83 -16.60 -8.64
C SER A 248 6.53 -15.30 -9.00
N GLU A 249 6.37 -14.80 -10.23
CA GLU A 249 6.94 -13.51 -10.64
C GLU A 249 6.29 -12.36 -9.88
N ASP A 250 4.97 -12.41 -9.68
CA ASP A 250 4.21 -11.43 -8.92
C ASP A 250 4.68 -11.35 -7.45
N TRP A 251 4.94 -12.50 -6.83
CA TRP A 251 5.49 -12.58 -5.47
C TRP A 251 6.93 -12.04 -5.37
N ILE A 252 7.78 -12.35 -6.36
CA ILE A 252 9.16 -11.80 -6.42
C ILE A 252 9.12 -10.29 -6.62
N ALA A 253 8.24 -9.79 -7.50
CA ALA A 253 8.05 -8.37 -7.76
C ALA A 253 7.59 -7.62 -6.50
N GLU A 254 6.64 -8.19 -5.74
CA GLU A 254 6.23 -7.68 -4.42
C GLU A 254 7.42 -7.56 -3.47
N LYS A 255 8.22 -8.61 -3.34
CA LYS A 255 9.38 -8.62 -2.45
C LYS A 255 10.42 -7.59 -2.86
N TRP A 256 10.64 -7.38 -4.16
CA TRP A 256 11.54 -6.36 -4.67
C TRP A 256 11.04 -4.94 -4.41
N GLU A 257 9.74 -4.67 -4.60
CA GLU A 257 9.16 -3.35 -4.28
C GLU A 257 9.30 -3.01 -2.79
N LEU A 258 9.06 -3.98 -1.90
CA LEU A 258 9.23 -3.78 -0.46
C LEU A 258 10.70 -3.53 -0.10
N SER A 259 11.63 -4.29 -0.69
CA SER A 259 13.07 -4.09 -0.49
C SER A 259 13.55 -2.73 -1.01
N LEU A 260 13.02 -2.30 -2.16
CA LEU A 260 13.28 -0.98 -2.73
C LEU A 260 12.79 0.12 -1.77
N ALA A 261 11.58 0.02 -1.25
CA ALA A 261 11.03 1.00 -0.31
C ALA A 261 11.90 1.10 0.95
N ASP A 262 12.32 -0.04 1.52
CA ASP A 262 13.21 -0.07 2.70
C ASP A 262 14.59 0.52 2.42
N PHE A 263 15.12 0.33 1.22
CA PHE A 263 16.37 0.94 0.76
C PHE A 263 16.22 2.47 0.62
N LEU A 264 15.17 2.92 -0.07
CA LEU A 264 14.92 4.35 -0.32
C LEU A 264 14.61 5.13 0.96
N LEU A 265 13.97 4.51 1.96
CA LEU A 265 13.76 5.11 3.28
C LEU A 265 15.08 5.44 4.01
N LYS A 266 16.12 4.63 3.79
CA LYS A 266 17.44 4.79 4.43
C LYS A 266 18.41 5.62 3.57
N TYR A 267 18.13 5.76 2.28
CA TYR A 267 18.98 6.47 1.36
C TYR A 267 18.96 7.98 1.64
N GLN A 268 20.11 8.51 2.02
CA GLN A 268 20.31 9.95 2.21
C GLN A 268 21.38 10.45 1.24
N SER A 269 21.09 11.52 0.52
CA SER A 269 22.06 12.19 -0.34
C SER A 269 22.04 13.70 -0.08
N PRO A 270 23.19 14.39 -0.19
CA PRO A 270 23.25 15.84 -0.01
C PRO A 270 22.80 16.65 -1.23
N TYR A 271 22.63 16.01 -2.39
CA TYR A 271 22.33 16.67 -3.67
C TYR A 271 20.90 16.46 -4.16
N ILE A 272 20.28 15.33 -3.80
CA ILE A 272 18.94 14.97 -4.25
C ILE A 272 18.07 14.47 -3.09
N ARG A 273 16.79 14.81 -3.17
CA ARG A 273 15.73 14.23 -2.34
C ARG A 273 14.95 13.22 -3.19
N VAL A 274 14.71 12.04 -2.62
CA VAL A 274 14.05 10.95 -3.32
C VAL A 274 12.68 10.71 -2.70
N SER A 275 11.68 10.53 -3.55
CA SER A 275 10.34 10.07 -3.21
C SER A 275 9.96 8.96 -4.18
N TRP A 276 9.05 8.08 -3.82
CA TRP A 276 8.68 6.96 -4.68
C TRP A 276 7.22 6.59 -4.51
N TRP A 277 6.70 5.94 -5.54
CA TRP A 277 5.41 5.27 -5.54
C TRP A 277 5.58 3.91 -6.22
N THR A 278 5.03 2.87 -5.61
CA THR A 278 5.01 1.49 -6.13
C THR A 278 3.59 0.95 -5.96
N TYR A 279 3.25 -0.11 -6.69
CA TYR A 279 1.97 -0.79 -6.54
C TYR A 279 1.70 -1.23 -5.09
N GLU A 280 2.72 -1.71 -4.38
CA GLU A 280 2.63 -2.15 -2.97
C GLU A 280 2.70 -1.02 -1.93
N THR A 281 3.06 0.22 -2.30
CA THR A 281 3.23 1.30 -1.31
C THR A 281 1.97 1.54 -0.47
N LEU A 282 0.80 1.60 -1.11
CA LEU A 282 -0.44 1.91 -0.41
C LEU A 282 -0.94 0.73 0.43
N ALA A 283 -0.83 -0.50 -0.10
CA ALA A 283 -1.17 -1.71 0.64
C ALA A 283 -0.26 -1.89 1.88
N SER A 284 1.05 -1.68 1.73
CA SER A 284 2.02 -1.79 2.82
C SER A 284 1.86 -0.69 3.88
N GLU A 285 1.56 0.55 3.48
CA GLU A 285 1.30 1.63 4.43
C GLU A 285 0.00 1.38 5.21
N SER A 286 -1.07 0.96 4.53
CA SER A 286 -2.32 0.53 5.18
C SER A 286 -2.10 -0.63 6.16
N ALA A 287 -1.20 -1.57 5.81
CA ALA A 287 -0.85 -2.68 6.69
C ALA A 287 -0.11 -2.21 7.96
N LYS A 288 0.78 -1.22 7.87
CA LYS A 288 1.45 -0.63 9.04
C LYS A 288 0.45 0.02 9.99
N ASP A 289 -0.46 0.82 9.46
CA ASP A 289 -1.54 1.46 10.24
C ASP A 289 -2.39 0.40 10.94
N ARG A 290 -2.81 -0.64 10.20
CA ARG A 290 -3.56 -1.77 10.76
C ARG A 290 -2.82 -2.43 11.93
N GLU A 291 -1.52 -2.70 11.79
CA GLU A 291 -0.73 -3.28 12.88
C GLU A 291 -0.59 -2.34 14.08
N GLN A 292 -0.49 -1.03 13.84
CA GLN A 292 -0.52 -0.03 14.91
C GLN A 292 -1.87 -0.04 15.63
N LEU A 293 -3.00 -0.08 14.91
CA LEU A 293 -4.33 -0.21 15.50
C LEU A 293 -4.48 -1.48 16.35
N LYS A 294 -3.99 -2.62 15.85
CA LYS A 294 -3.99 -3.88 16.62
C LYS A 294 -3.21 -3.75 17.92
N LYS A 295 -2.02 -3.15 17.88
CA LYS A 295 -1.18 -2.88 19.07
C LYS A 295 -1.86 -1.92 20.05
N MET A 296 -2.65 -0.97 19.55
CA MET A 296 -3.39 0.01 20.38
C MET A 296 -4.70 -0.52 20.97
N LEU A 297 -5.21 -1.67 20.52
CA LEU A 297 -6.49 -2.22 20.99
C LEU A 297 -6.45 -2.61 22.48
N LEU A 298 -5.41 -3.33 22.90
CA LEU A 298 -5.24 -3.76 24.29
C LEU A 298 -5.10 -2.58 25.27
N PRO A 299 -4.20 -1.60 25.06
CA PRO A 299 -4.09 -0.46 25.98
C PRO A 299 -5.37 0.37 26.02
N CYS A 300 -6.08 0.54 24.89
CA CYS A 300 -7.39 1.20 24.88
C CYS A 300 -8.41 0.49 25.78
N PHE A 301 -8.51 -0.84 25.67
CA PHE A 301 -9.39 -1.64 26.51
C PHE A 301 -9.06 -1.49 28.00
N VAL A 302 -7.78 -1.48 28.36
CA VAL A 302 -7.32 -1.29 29.75
C VAL A 302 -7.67 0.11 30.26
N VAL A 303 -7.38 1.16 29.49
CA VAL A 303 -7.68 2.56 29.87
C VAL A 303 -9.18 2.76 30.05
N VAL A 304 -10.00 2.27 29.12
CA VAL A 304 -11.46 2.34 29.23
C VAL A 304 -11.95 1.57 30.45
N SER A 305 -11.42 0.36 30.69
CA SER A 305 -11.78 -0.43 31.87
C SER A 305 -11.44 0.31 33.17
N LEU A 306 -10.23 0.85 33.30
CA LEU A 306 -9.81 1.63 34.48
C LEU A 306 -10.69 2.87 34.69
N TYR A 307 -10.99 3.59 33.61
CA TYR A 307 -11.87 4.75 33.67
C TYR A 307 -13.29 4.37 34.10
N THR A 308 -13.84 3.26 33.58
CA THR A 308 -15.17 2.78 33.98
C THR A 308 -15.22 2.37 35.45
N ILE A 309 -14.15 1.77 35.97
CA ILE A 309 -14.01 1.40 37.38
C ILE A 309 -13.95 2.67 38.22
N ALA A 310 -13.13 3.64 37.86
CA ALA A 310 -13.01 4.91 38.56
C ALA A 310 -14.36 5.66 38.63
N CYS A 311 -15.10 5.75 37.54
CA CYS A 311 -16.45 6.33 37.52
C CYS A 311 -17.50 5.51 38.32
N CYS A 312 -17.20 4.24 38.61
CA CYS A 312 -18.06 3.35 39.40
C CYS A 312 -17.68 3.22 40.87
N CYS A 313 -16.51 3.72 41.25
CA CYS A 313 -16.09 3.89 42.64
C CYS A 313 -16.75 5.14 43.22
N VAL A 314 -17.42 4.97 44.36
CA VAL A 314 -17.94 6.06 45.21
C VAL A 314 -17.06 6.09 46.46
N ALA A 315 -17.02 7.22 47.19
CA ALA A 315 -16.16 7.44 48.35
C ALA A 315 -16.28 6.36 49.46
N SER A 316 -17.38 5.60 49.51
CA SER A 316 -17.52 4.45 50.40
C SER A 316 -17.31 3.11 49.65
N TRP A 317 -16.40 2.28 50.17
CA TRP A 317 -16.05 0.97 49.61
C TRP A 317 -17.21 -0.04 49.60
N VAL A 318 -18.21 0.13 50.46
CA VAL A 318 -19.39 -0.76 50.53
C VAL A 318 -20.42 -0.44 49.42
N ARG A 319 -20.39 0.78 48.86
CA ARG A 319 -21.32 1.21 47.79
C ARG A 319 -20.70 1.11 46.40
N SER A 320 -19.37 0.97 46.29
CA SER A 320 -18.68 0.82 45.01
C SER A 320 -19.09 -0.49 44.33
N ARG A 321 -19.33 -0.45 43.02
CA ARG A 321 -19.74 -1.61 42.21
C ARG A 321 -18.79 -1.84 41.03
N PRO A 322 -17.49 -2.07 41.29
CA PRO A 322 -16.47 -2.19 40.24
C PRO A 322 -16.69 -3.42 39.34
N TRP A 323 -17.13 -4.55 39.91
CA TRP A 323 -17.38 -5.78 39.15
C TRP A 323 -18.48 -5.64 38.09
N LEU A 324 -19.50 -4.82 38.35
CA LEU A 324 -20.54 -4.53 37.36
C LEU A 324 -20.00 -3.67 36.21
N ALA A 325 -19.02 -2.79 36.47
CA ALA A 325 -18.39 -1.99 35.43
C ALA A 325 -17.55 -2.88 34.50
N ILE A 326 -16.72 -3.76 35.07
CA ILE A 326 -15.89 -4.71 34.31
C ILE A 326 -16.78 -5.65 33.50
N GLY A 327 -17.86 -6.18 34.09
CA GLY A 327 -18.81 -7.03 33.37
C GLY A 327 -19.46 -6.34 32.16
N GLY A 328 -19.74 -5.04 32.26
CA GLY A 328 -20.26 -4.25 31.13
C GLY A 328 -19.25 -4.11 29.99
N VAL A 329 -17.99 -3.83 30.30
CA VAL A 329 -16.91 -3.72 29.30
C VAL A 329 -16.62 -5.08 28.64
N LEU A 330 -16.58 -6.15 29.43
CA LEU A 330 -16.36 -7.50 28.93
C LEU A 330 -17.52 -7.99 28.05
N SER A 331 -18.76 -7.67 28.42
CA SER A 331 -19.94 -7.97 27.60
C SER A 331 -19.91 -7.24 26.25
N ALA A 332 -19.43 -6.00 26.22
CA ALA A 332 -19.27 -5.25 24.97
C ALA A 332 -18.20 -5.89 24.08
N ALA A 333 -17.06 -6.29 24.66
CA ALA A 333 -16.01 -7.01 23.94
C ALA A 333 -16.51 -8.34 23.35
N MET A 334 -17.21 -9.14 24.15
CA MET A 334 -17.83 -10.39 23.72
C MET A 334 -18.82 -10.17 22.56
N ALA A 335 -19.62 -9.11 22.60
CA ALA A 335 -20.55 -8.77 21.53
C ALA A 335 -19.83 -8.41 20.21
N ILE A 336 -18.72 -7.68 20.28
CA ILE A 336 -17.89 -7.34 19.11
C ILE A 336 -17.28 -8.60 18.50
N ILE A 337 -16.67 -9.46 19.33
CA ILE A 337 -16.05 -10.72 18.88
C ILE A 337 -17.09 -11.62 18.21
N SER A 338 -18.25 -11.77 18.84
CA SER A 338 -19.35 -12.58 18.30
C SER A 338 -19.88 -12.04 16.96
N ALA A 339 -20.09 -10.72 16.86
CA ALA A 339 -20.59 -10.09 15.64
C ALA A 339 -19.59 -10.19 14.47
N VAL A 340 -18.32 -9.87 14.72
CA VAL A 340 -17.26 -9.97 13.69
C VAL A 340 -17.03 -11.43 13.29
N GLY A 341 -16.99 -12.34 14.26
CA GLY A 341 -16.85 -13.77 14.01
C GLY A 341 -17.99 -14.35 13.17
N LEU A 342 -19.24 -13.95 13.43
CA LEU A 342 -20.39 -14.34 12.62
C LEU A 342 -20.27 -13.83 11.17
N LEU A 343 -19.87 -12.57 10.96
CA LEU A 343 -19.68 -12.01 9.63
C LEU A 343 -18.62 -12.78 8.83
N LEU A 344 -17.51 -13.15 9.50
CA LEU A 344 -16.46 -13.98 8.90
C LEU A 344 -16.95 -15.39 8.56
N LEU A 345 -17.79 -16.01 9.41
CA LEU A 345 -18.41 -17.31 9.12
C LEU A 345 -19.36 -17.25 7.93
N CYS A 346 -20.09 -16.14 7.78
CA CYS A 346 -20.94 -15.89 6.62
C CYS A 346 -20.16 -15.58 5.33
N GLY A 347 -18.82 -15.55 5.37
CA GLY A 347 -17.98 -15.33 4.19
C GLY A 347 -17.82 -13.87 3.79
N TYR A 348 -18.14 -12.92 4.67
CA TYR A 348 -17.86 -11.52 4.41
C TYR A 348 -16.36 -11.24 4.53
N LYS A 349 -15.85 -10.49 3.55
CA LYS A 349 -14.45 -10.08 3.51
C LYS A 349 -14.19 -8.91 4.47
N MET A 350 -12.99 -8.87 5.06
CA MET A 350 -12.55 -7.84 5.99
C MET A 350 -11.49 -6.95 5.36
N THR A 351 -11.49 -5.68 5.77
CA THR A 351 -10.62 -4.62 5.24
C THR A 351 -9.77 -4.04 6.36
N SER A 352 -8.65 -3.38 6.04
CA SER A 352 -7.80 -2.73 7.05
C SER A 352 -8.57 -1.70 7.88
N VAL A 353 -9.50 -0.95 7.26
CA VAL A 353 -10.32 0.07 7.94
C VAL A 353 -11.27 -0.55 8.96
N ALA A 354 -11.73 -1.79 8.75
CA ALA A 354 -12.64 -2.48 9.68
C ALA A 354 -12.03 -2.67 11.08
N TYR A 355 -10.70 -2.62 11.22
CA TYR A 355 -10.01 -2.68 12.51
C TYR A 355 -10.27 -1.46 13.42
N SER A 356 -10.80 -0.36 12.87
CA SER A 356 -11.25 0.80 13.66
C SER A 356 -12.61 0.56 14.34
N MET A 357 -13.42 -0.39 13.86
CA MET A 357 -14.79 -0.61 14.33
C MET A 357 -14.90 -0.94 15.83
N PRO A 358 -14.04 -1.80 16.42
CA PRO A 358 -14.09 -2.07 17.86
C PRO A 358 -13.99 -0.78 18.69
N PHE A 359 -13.10 0.15 18.32
CA PHE A 359 -12.93 1.42 19.03
C PHE A 359 -14.20 2.28 18.99
N ILE A 360 -14.81 2.42 17.81
CA ILE A 360 -16.05 3.19 17.62
C ILE A 360 -17.19 2.59 18.46
N ILE A 361 -17.31 1.26 18.46
CA ILE A 361 -18.34 0.55 19.23
C ILE A 361 -18.11 0.72 20.73
N PHE A 362 -16.86 0.58 21.21
CA PHE A 362 -16.52 0.80 22.61
C PHE A 362 -16.91 2.21 23.06
N CYS A 363 -16.60 3.25 22.29
CA CYS A 363 -17.01 4.62 22.58
C CYS A 363 -18.54 4.73 22.70
N LYS A 364 -19.29 4.21 21.72
CA LYS A 364 -20.76 4.32 21.71
C LYS A 364 -21.45 3.60 22.87
N VAL A 365 -21.01 2.37 23.16
CA VAL A 365 -21.55 1.57 24.29
C VAL A 365 -21.23 2.26 25.61
N PHE A 366 -20.02 2.81 25.74
CA PHE A 366 -19.58 3.51 26.92
C PHE A 366 -20.41 4.78 27.22
N PHE A 367 -20.63 5.62 26.21
CA PHE A 367 -21.48 6.83 26.36
C PHE A 367 -22.90 6.48 26.84
N SER A 368 -23.50 5.41 26.29
CA SER A 368 -24.83 4.96 26.70
C SER A 368 -24.87 4.51 28.17
N CYS A 369 -23.81 3.83 28.63
CA CYS A 369 -23.68 3.36 30.02
C CYS A 369 -23.54 4.53 31.01
N ILE A 370 -22.72 5.54 30.70
CA ILE A 370 -22.59 6.75 31.52
C ILE A 370 -23.91 7.52 31.60
N ILE A 371 -24.58 7.76 30.47
CA ILE A 371 -25.82 8.56 30.45
C ILE A 371 -26.92 7.89 31.29
N SER A 372 -27.02 6.56 31.23
CA SER A 372 -27.96 5.79 32.08
C SER A 372 -27.69 5.95 33.58
N LYS A 373 -26.41 6.08 33.97
CA LYS A 373 -26.03 6.29 35.37
C LYS A 373 -26.23 7.74 35.82
N ARG A 374 -25.90 8.73 34.98
CA ARG A 374 -26.09 10.16 35.29
C ARG A 374 -27.57 10.50 35.50
N LYS A 375 -28.48 9.89 34.74
CA LYS A 375 -29.94 9.99 34.96
C LYS A 375 -30.43 9.33 36.24
N ARG A 376 -29.67 8.38 36.83
CA ARG A 376 -30.00 7.70 38.09
C ARG A 376 -29.37 8.33 39.33
N CYS A 377 -28.31 9.12 39.15
CA CYS A 377 -27.65 9.89 40.23
C CYS A 377 -28.10 11.36 40.28
N GLY A 378 -29.01 11.79 39.40
CA GLY A 378 -29.72 13.06 39.47
C GLY A 378 -31.17 12.85 39.93
N ALA A 379 -31.32 12.52 41.21
CA ALA A 379 -32.50 12.69 42.06
C ALA A 379 -32.05 12.53 43.52
#